data_AF-A0A3N2IID6-F1
#
_entry.id   AF-A0A3N2IID6-F1
#
_cell.length_a   1.000
_cell.length_b   1.000
_cell.length_c   1.000
_cell.angle_alpha   90.00
_cell.angle_beta   90.00
_cell.angle_gamma   90.00
#
_symmetry.space_group_name_H-M   'P 1'
#
loop_
_entity.id
_entity.type
_entity.pdbx_description
1 polymer ?
#
loop_
_entity_poly.entity_id
_entity_poly.type
_entity_poly.pdbx_seq_one_letter_code
_entity_poly.pdbx_strand_id
1 'polypeptide(L)'
;MDVSAVEAKEGEAALVVFRAVSRAPRPSRSTRGEWVRARLFWSEIAGNRSSFLEIWDADGERWGIFSPREVDAPLRWLRAETATPGEGAWLSLFLTVTRDGRHSVEYDYDHRPSWTNSDDPLAGHPGDSPADESLIVDLRRYPRRPEALPAWYPVERPAPDGPRVAAPRARADRSAPIAPPASVAAVVALPGWDVVWQAVVAHLDDVATPEVLGQLASTPAGDRVQETDDVVDAVWDAVWQELVLPLDGRGAVALWEPWARATDLDRDLELGSEVPPEARAADVGEPNAPLDLVLQDLGDVVDELVESALDARLDGVG
;
A
#
# COMPACT_ATOMS: atom_id res chain seq x y z
N MET A 1 1.36 -14.11 -21.91
CA MET A 1 2.40 -13.12 -21.61
C MET A 1 2.87 -12.49 -22.89
N ASP A 2 2.59 -11.19 -23.03
CA ASP A 2 3.15 -10.35 -24.08
C ASP A 2 4.50 -9.82 -23.61
N VAL A 3 5.60 -10.36 -24.17
CA VAL A 3 6.97 -10.00 -23.76
C VAL A 3 7.23 -8.50 -23.94
N SER A 4 6.69 -7.89 -25.00
CA SER A 4 6.89 -6.46 -25.25
C SER A 4 6.14 -5.59 -24.24
N ALA A 5 4.97 -6.03 -23.76
CA ALA A 5 4.25 -5.34 -22.70
C ALA A 5 4.97 -5.45 -21.34
N VAL A 6 5.57 -6.61 -21.05
CA VAL A 6 6.42 -6.81 -19.86
C VAL A 6 7.63 -5.89 -19.89
N GLU A 7 8.41 -5.91 -20.98
CA GLU A 7 9.59 -5.03 -21.14
C GLU A 7 9.23 -3.54 -21.04
N ALA A 8 8.08 -3.13 -21.60
CA ALA A 8 7.60 -1.75 -21.48
C ALA A 8 7.31 -1.36 -20.02
N LYS A 9 6.70 -2.26 -19.24
CA LYS A 9 6.38 -2.00 -17.83
C LYS A 9 7.60 -2.08 -16.91
N GLU A 10 8.58 -2.93 -17.22
CA GLU A 10 9.90 -2.88 -16.57
C GLU A 10 10.58 -1.52 -16.82
N GLY A 11 10.55 -1.02 -18.06
CA GLY A 11 11.09 0.28 -18.42
C GLY A 11 10.41 1.46 -17.72
N GLU A 12 9.08 1.38 -17.52
CA GLU A 12 8.32 2.38 -16.76
C GLU A 12 8.76 2.42 -15.29
N ALA A 13 8.83 1.27 -14.62
CA ALA A 13 9.33 1.17 -13.25
C ALA A 13 10.78 1.68 -13.14
N ALA A 14 11.64 1.31 -14.09
CA ALA A 14 13.02 1.77 -14.15
C ALA A 14 13.12 3.30 -14.30
N LEU A 15 12.25 3.91 -15.11
CA LEU A 15 12.23 5.35 -15.31
C LEU A 15 11.79 6.10 -14.04
N VAL A 16 10.83 5.56 -13.30
CA VAL A 16 10.41 6.11 -11.99
C VAL A 16 11.59 6.10 -11.01
N VAL A 17 12.26 4.96 -10.86
CA VAL A 17 13.47 4.84 -10.01
C VAL A 17 14.57 5.79 -10.46
N PHE A 18 14.85 5.86 -11.76
CA PHE A 18 15.87 6.75 -12.33
C PHE A 18 15.61 8.22 -11.96
N ARG A 19 14.35 8.67 -12.08
CA ARG A 19 13.95 10.04 -11.76
C ARG A 19 14.08 10.33 -10.26
N ALA A 20 13.64 9.41 -9.41
CA ALA A 20 13.74 9.54 -7.96
C ALA A 20 15.20 9.70 -7.51
N VAL A 21 16.08 8.80 -7.96
CA VAL A 21 17.51 8.82 -7.63
C VAL A 21 18.22 10.04 -8.19
N SER A 22 17.85 10.49 -9.39
CA SER A 22 18.45 11.69 -10.00
C SER A 22 18.10 12.99 -9.28
N ARG A 23 17.00 13.03 -8.52
CA ARG A 23 16.55 14.20 -7.74
C ARG A 23 16.92 14.11 -6.27
N ALA A 24 17.26 12.92 -5.78
CA ALA A 24 17.51 12.68 -4.36
C ALA A 24 18.66 13.56 -3.83
N PRO A 25 18.47 14.23 -2.67
CA PRO A 25 19.54 14.98 -2.03
C PRO A 25 20.68 14.03 -1.64
N ARG A 26 21.91 14.43 -1.95
CA ARG A 26 23.10 13.63 -1.65
C ARG A 26 23.47 13.76 -0.16
N PRO A 27 23.88 12.67 0.51
CA PRO A 27 24.42 12.78 1.86
C PRO A 27 25.68 13.67 1.86
N SER A 28 25.76 14.57 2.85
CA SER A 28 26.82 15.61 2.94
C SER A 28 28.25 15.07 3.07
N ARG A 29 28.42 13.76 3.29
CA ARG A 29 29.73 13.07 3.38
C ARG A 29 30.23 12.53 2.03
N SER A 30 29.37 12.36 1.02
CA SER A 30 29.80 11.91 -0.31
C SER A 30 30.61 13.03 -0.96
N THR A 31 31.93 12.86 -1.05
CA THR A 31 32.82 13.93 -1.49
C THR A 31 33.17 13.90 -2.98
N ARG A 32 32.77 12.91 -3.81
CA ARG A 32 33.28 12.89 -5.21
C ARG A 32 32.61 12.05 -6.31
N GLY A 33 31.42 11.45 -6.14
CA GLY A 33 30.79 10.66 -7.21
C GLY A 33 29.48 11.22 -7.77
N GLU A 34 29.23 11.02 -9.06
CA GLU A 34 27.86 10.88 -9.56
C GLU A 34 27.34 9.49 -9.15
N TRP A 35 26.05 9.34 -8.83
CA TRP A 35 25.47 8.01 -8.58
C TRP A 35 25.67 7.14 -9.83
N VAL A 36 26.01 5.86 -9.67
CA VAL A 36 26.29 4.97 -10.83
C VAL A 36 25.24 3.87 -10.97
N ARG A 37 24.63 3.46 -9.86
CA ARG A 37 23.68 2.36 -9.77
C ARG A 37 22.68 2.62 -8.66
N ALA A 38 21.45 2.20 -8.88
CA ALA A 38 20.41 2.09 -7.86
C ALA A 38 19.77 0.70 -7.95
N ARG A 39 19.33 0.17 -6.82
CA ARG A 39 18.67 -1.14 -6.74
C ARG A 39 17.45 -1.01 -5.84
N LEU A 40 16.30 -1.28 -6.42
CA LEU A 40 15.02 -1.37 -5.72
C LEU A 40 14.76 -2.83 -5.38
N PHE A 41 14.58 -3.15 -4.10
CA PHE A 41 13.87 -4.33 -3.66
C PHE A 41 12.38 -4.01 -3.58
N TRP A 42 11.53 -4.91 -4.05
CA TRP A 42 10.08 -4.79 -3.90
C TRP A 42 9.44 -6.15 -3.68
N SER A 43 8.51 -6.22 -2.74
CA SER A 43 7.73 -7.40 -2.41
C SER A 43 6.32 -6.96 -2.02
N GLU A 44 5.32 -7.72 -2.44
CA GLU A 44 3.94 -7.57 -2.00
C GLU A 44 3.33 -8.94 -1.74
N ILE A 45 2.77 -9.15 -0.56
CA ILE A 45 2.16 -10.42 -0.15
C ILE A 45 0.81 -10.10 0.49
N ALA A 46 -0.26 -10.52 -0.17
CA ALA A 46 -1.64 -10.25 0.27
C ALA A 46 -1.95 -8.75 0.54
N GLY A 47 -1.40 -7.86 -0.28
CA GLY A 47 -1.56 -6.40 -0.14
C GLY A 47 -0.46 -5.75 0.68
N ASN A 48 0.17 -6.48 1.61
CA ASN A 48 1.24 -5.96 2.45
C ASN A 48 2.52 -5.82 1.62
N ARG A 49 3.02 -4.57 1.54
CA ARG A 49 4.14 -4.21 0.68
C ARG A 49 5.38 -3.89 1.49
N SER A 50 6.53 -4.36 1.02
CA SER A 50 7.84 -3.90 1.46
C SER A 50 8.69 -3.46 0.27
N SER A 51 9.39 -2.33 0.40
CA SER A 51 10.31 -1.88 -0.64
C SER A 51 11.44 -1.04 -0.07
N PHE A 52 12.64 -1.20 -0.65
CA PHE A 52 13.83 -0.43 -0.27
C PHE A 52 14.60 -0.02 -1.52
N LEU A 53 15.02 1.24 -1.59
CA LEU A 53 15.80 1.75 -2.70
C LEU A 53 17.20 2.15 -2.22
N GLU A 54 18.18 1.34 -2.59
CA GLU A 54 19.60 1.59 -2.33
C GLU A 54 20.26 2.24 -3.56
N ILE A 55 21.17 3.17 -3.30
CA ILE A 55 21.92 3.92 -4.32
C ILE A 55 23.41 3.77 -4.03
N TRP A 56 24.21 3.57 -5.08
CA TRP A 56 25.66 3.53 -5.03
C TRP A 56 26.27 4.64 -5.88
N ASP A 57 27.36 5.23 -5.40
CA ASP A 57 28.22 6.11 -6.19
C ASP A 57 29.41 5.38 -6.83
N ALA A 58 30.22 6.14 -7.56
CA ALA A 58 31.41 5.62 -8.25
C ALA A 58 32.52 5.14 -7.30
N ASP A 59 32.53 5.61 -6.04
CA ASP A 59 33.47 5.21 -5.01
C ASP A 59 32.99 3.95 -4.25
N GLY A 60 31.76 3.51 -4.53
CA GLY A 60 31.12 2.34 -3.93
C GLY A 60 30.40 2.64 -2.62
N GLU A 61 30.30 3.91 -2.21
CA GLU A 61 29.51 4.33 -1.06
C GLU A 61 28.02 4.08 -1.37
N ARG A 62 27.29 3.52 -0.40
CA ARG A 62 25.85 3.25 -0.52
C ARG A 62 25.04 4.10 0.44
N TRP A 63 23.85 4.50 0.01
CA TRP A 63 22.83 5.09 0.87
C TRP A 63 21.43 4.70 0.39
N GLY A 64 20.47 4.72 1.31
CA GLY A 64 19.06 4.46 1.02
C GLY A 64 18.25 5.74 0.87
N ILE A 65 17.20 5.68 0.07
CA ILE A 65 16.09 6.64 0.09
C ILE A 65 14.76 5.87 0.14
N PHE A 66 13.67 6.57 0.42
CA PHE A 66 12.34 5.98 0.28
C PHE A 66 12.07 5.63 -1.19
N SER A 67 11.47 4.46 -1.40
CA SER A 67 11.00 4.05 -2.72
C SER A 67 9.88 4.98 -3.18
N PRO A 68 9.93 5.49 -4.42
CA PRO A 68 8.85 6.29 -4.99
C PRO A 68 7.56 5.46 -5.09
N ARG A 69 6.42 5.96 -4.59
CA ARG A 69 5.13 5.26 -4.61
C ARG A 69 4.67 4.94 -6.04
N GLU A 70 5.07 5.77 -7.01
CA GLU A 70 4.73 5.62 -8.43
C GLU A 70 5.30 4.33 -9.05
N VAL A 71 6.22 3.64 -8.37
CA VAL A 71 6.73 2.34 -8.83
C VAL A 71 5.77 1.18 -8.55
N ASP A 72 4.82 1.34 -7.62
CA ASP A 72 3.97 0.24 -7.17
C ASP A 72 3.02 -0.24 -8.27
N ALA A 73 2.39 0.68 -9.00
CA ALA A 73 1.46 0.34 -10.08
C ALA A 73 2.13 -0.52 -11.20
N PRO A 74 3.28 -0.14 -11.79
CA PRO A 74 3.93 -0.99 -12.78
C PRO A 74 4.43 -2.32 -12.20
N LEU A 75 4.91 -2.36 -10.95
CA LEU A 75 5.39 -3.62 -10.34
C LEU A 75 4.25 -4.59 -10.00
N ARG A 76 3.09 -4.10 -9.52
CA ARG A 76 1.87 -4.91 -9.34
C ARG A 76 1.37 -5.47 -10.67
N TRP A 77 1.38 -4.64 -11.72
CA TRP A 77 1.03 -5.10 -13.06
C TRP A 77 1.98 -6.20 -13.54
N LEU A 78 3.29 -6.02 -13.37
CA LEU A 78 4.29 -7.03 -13.71
C LEU A 78 4.04 -8.32 -12.93
N ARG A 79 3.75 -8.24 -11.63
CA ARG A 79 3.44 -9.41 -10.80
C ARG A 79 2.27 -10.22 -11.35
N ALA A 80 1.20 -9.53 -11.71
CA ALA A 80 -0.01 -10.16 -12.24
C ALA A 80 0.23 -10.79 -13.63
N GLU A 81 0.89 -10.06 -14.56
CA GLU A 81 1.08 -10.52 -15.94
C GLU A 81 2.18 -11.60 -16.07
N THR A 82 3.18 -11.57 -15.19
CA THR A 82 4.27 -12.57 -15.17
C THR A 82 3.94 -13.81 -14.35
N ALA A 83 2.79 -13.83 -13.65
CA ALA A 83 2.32 -15.00 -12.94
C ALA A 83 2.09 -16.16 -13.91
N THR A 84 2.80 -17.27 -13.66
CA THR A 84 2.76 -18.43 -14.55
C THR A 84 1.83 -19.50 -13.98
N PRO A 85 0.93 -20.09 -14.79
CA PRO A 85 0.04 -21.15 -14.31
C PRO A 85 0.81 -22.31 -13.67
N GLY A 86 0.54 -22.56 -12.39
CA GLY A 86 1.20 -23.61 -11.61
C GLY A 86 2.54 -23.22 -11.00
N GLU A 87 3.15 -22.10 -11.37
CA GLU A 87 4.35 -21.56 -10.68
C GLU A 87 4.02 -20.33 -9.83
N GLY A 88 2.84 -19.74 -10.04
CA GLY A 88 2.36 -18.55 -9.33
C GLY A 88 3.07 -17.28 -9.81
N ALA A 89 2.90 -16.21 -9.05
CA ALA A 89 3.68 -14.99 -9.18
C ALA A 89 4.97 -15.10 -8.38
N TRP A 90 6.02 -14.38 -8.77
CA TRP A 90 7.21 -14.20 -7.94
C TRP A 90 6.85 -13.58 -6.59
N LEU A 91 7.68 -13.82 -5.58
CA LEU A 91 7.48 -13.34 -4.21
C LEU A 91 8.01 -11.93 -4.03
N SER A 92 9.21 -11.69 -4.54
CA SER A 92 9.87 -10.39 -4.56
C SER A 92 10.60 -10.17 -5.89
N LEU A 93 11.08 -8.94 -6.11
CA LEU A 93 11.97 -8.64 -7.22
C LEU A 93 13.07 -7.66 -6.82
N PHE A 94 14.15 -7.68 -7.60
CA PHE A 94 15.12 -6.59 -7.64
C PHE A 94 15.08 -5.90 -9.00
N LEU A 95 14.86 -4.59 -9.00
CA LEU A 95 15.02 -3.74 -10.16
C LEU A 95 16.32 -2.94 -10.00
N THR A 96 17.28 -3.19 -10.88
CA THR A 96 18.53 -2.43 -10.93
C THR A 96 18.47 -1.41 -12.05
N VAL A 97 18.86 -0.16 -11.76
CA VAL A 97 18.94 0.94 -12.73
C VAL A 97 20.32 1.58 -12.66
N THR A 98 20.94 1.83 -13.80
CA THR A 98 22.26 2.48 -13.89
C THR A 98 22.16 3.90 -14.45
N ARG A 99 23.18 4.73 -14.18
CA ARG A 99 23.19 6.16 -14.59
C ARG A 99 23.09 6.37 -16.10
N ASP A 100 23.58 5.43 -16.88
CA ASP A 100 23.49 5.44 -18.34
C ASP A 100 22.11 5.01 -18.87
N GLY A 101 21.13 4.76 -17.98
CA GLY A 101 19.75 4.45 -18.33
C GLY A 101 19.48 2.97 -18.60
N ARG A 102 20.46 2.07 -18.43
CA ARG A 102 20.22 0.63 -18.49
C ARG A 102 19.50 0.15 -17.22
N HIS A 103 18.73 -0.92 -17.36
CA HIS A 103 18.08 -1.57 -16.23
C HIS A 103 18.03 -3.09 -16.40
N SER A 104 17.79 -3.79 -15.29
CA SER A 104 17.55 -5.23 -15.26
C SER A 104 16.60 -5.57 -14.12
N VAL A 105 15.77 -6.61 -14.31
CA VAL A 105 14.85 -7.12 -13.30
C VAL A 105 15.22 -8.57 -12.97
N GLU A 106 15.29 -8.86 -11.68
CA GLU A 106 15.52 -10.19 -11.13
C GLU A 106 14.28 -10.58 -10.32
N TYR A 107 13.51 -11.56 -10.80
CA TYR A 107 12.36 -12.09 -10.09
C TYR A 107 12.78 -13.21 -9.15
N ASP A 108 12.34 -13.14 -7.90
CA ASP A 108 12.59 -14.16 -6.89
C ASP A 108 11.32 -14.93 -6.57
N TYR A 109 11.36 -16.25 -6.79
CA TYR A 109 10.25 -17.17 -6.53
C TYR A 109 10.46 -18.00 -5.27
N ASP A 110 11.68 -17.98 -4.72
CA ASP A 110 12.18 -19.06 -3.87
C ASP A 110 12.53 -18.59 -2.46
N HIS A 111 12.90 -17.33 -2.27
CA HIS A 111 13.30 -16.82 -0.96
C HIS A 111 12.13 -16.18 -0.22
N ARG A 112 12.13 -16.30 1.11
CA ARG A 112 11.14 -15.64 1.95
C ARG A 112 11.52 -14.16 2.04
N PRO A 113 10.67 -13.22 1.59
CA PRO A 113 11.00 -11.80 1.66
C PRO A 113 11.02 -11.33 3.11
N SER A 114 11.92 -10.39 3.41
CA SER A 114 11.98 -9.67 4.69
C SER A 114 11.35 -8.29 4.55
N TRP A 115 10.55 -7.90 5.53
CA TRP A 115 9.98 -6.57 5.69
C TRP A 115 10.93 -5.60 6.41
N THR A 116 12.04 -6.10 6.96
CA THR A 116 13.09 -5.25 7.50
C THR A 116 14.06 -4.75 6.44
N ASN A 117 14.42 -3.48 6.56
CA ASN A 117 15.51 -2.85 5.80
C ASN A 117 16.87 -3.31 6.37
N SER A 118 17.17 -4.60 6.21
CA SER A 118 18.47 -5.17 6.57
C SER A 118 19.41 -5.12 5.34
N ASP A 119 20.68 -5.46 5.55
CA ASP A 119 21.67 -5.54 4.47
C ASP A 119 21.35 -6.64 3.42
N ASP A 120 20.43 -7.55 3.74
CA ASP A 120 19.96 -8.59 2.83
C ASP A 120 18.44 -8.81 2.98
N PRO A 121 17.61 -8.24 2.10
CA PRO A 121 16.16 -8.36 2.18
C PRO A 121 15.64 -9.76 1.84
N LEU A 122 16.51 -10.71 1.48
CA LEU A 122 16.17 -12.13 1.30
C LEU A 122 16.64 -13.03 2.45
N ALA A 123 17.26 -12.47 3.50
CA ALA A 123 17.77 -13.25 4.64
C ALA A 123 16.67 -13.91 5.50
N GLY A 124 15.40 -13.53 5.31
CA GLY A 124 14.24 -14.20 5.90
C GLY A 124 14.32 -14.32 7.43
N HIS A 125 14.53 -13.19 8.13
CA HIS A 125 14.65 -13.20 9.59
C HIS A 125 13.31 -13.53 10.27
N PRO A 126 13.30 -14.42 11.29
CA PRO A 126 12.08 -14.71 12.06
C PRO A 126 11.55 -13.46 12.76
N GLY A 127 10.27 -13.14 12.53
CA GLY A 127 9.60 -11.95 13.08
C GLY A 127 9.48 -10.79 12.08
N ASP A 128 10.29 -10.80 11.01
CA ASP A 128 10.33 -9.72 10.02
C ASP A 128 9.85 -10.16 8.64
N SER A 129 9.18 -11.31 8.55
CA SER A 129 8.71 -11.87 7.27
C SER A 129 7.18 -11.81 7.22
N PRO A 130 6.55 -11.86 6.02
CA PRO A 130 5.10 -11.95 5.92
C PRO A 130 4.55 -13.08 6.79
N ALA A 131 3.44 -12.80 7.47
CA ALA A 131 2.69 -13.79 8.23
C ALA A 131 2.29 -14.97 7.33
N ASP A 132 2.20 -16.17 7.92
CA ASP A 132 1.88 -17.39 7.19
C ASP A 132 0.46 -17.28 6.56
N GLU A 133 -0.46 -16.58 7.22
CA GLU A 133 -1.80 -16.29 6.73
C GLU A 133 -1.78 -15.44 5.46
N SER A 134 -0.96 -14.38 5.41
CA SER A 134 -0.78 -13.53 4.23
C SER A 134 -0.18 -14.32 3.07
N LEU A 135 0.78 -15.21 3.34
CA LEU A 135 1.36 -16.10 2.33
C LEU A 135 0.33 -17.08 1.76
N ILE A 136 -0.58 -17.59 2.60
CA ILE A 136 -1.69 -18.44 2.15
C ILE A 136 -2.69 -17.65 1.30
N VAL A 137 -3.01 -16.42 1.67
CA VAL A 137 -3.88 -15.54 0.86
C VAL A 137 -3.24 -15.25 -0.50
N ASP A 138 -1.94 -14.94 -0.53
CA ASP A 138 -1.20 -14.73 -1.79
C ASP A 138 -1.17 -16.00 -2.64
N LEU A 139 -0.98 -17.18 -2.03
CA LEU A 139 -1.00 -18.47 -2.72
C LEU A 139 -2.37 -18.79 -3.33
N ARG A 140 -3.48 -18.38 -2.70
CA ARG A 140 -4.82 -18.53 -3.29
C ARG A 140 -5.00 -17.62 -4.51
N ARG A 141 -4.42 -16.42 -4.49
CA ARG A 141 -4.46 -15.47 -5.61
C ARG A 141 -3.56 -15.90 -6.76
N TYR A 142 -2.38 -16.43 -6.46
CA TYR A 142 -1.38 -16.91 -7.42
C TYR A 142 -1.00 -18.37 -7.16
N PRO A 143 -1.87 -19.33 -7.56
CA PRO A 143 -1.68 -20.75 -7.23
C PRO A 143 -0.37 -21.33 -7.74
N ARG A 144 0.32 -22.02 -6.84
CA ARG A 144 1.54 -22.79 -7.13
C ARG A 144 1.28 -24.28 -7.00
N ARG A 145 1.91 -25.06 -7.87
CA ARG A 145 1.97 -26.52 -7.74
C ARG A 145 2.84 -26.90 -6.54
N PRO A 146 2.62 -28.05 -5.91
CA PRO A 146 3.42 -28.49 -4.76
C PRO A 146 4.92 -28.48 -5.02
N GLU A 147 5.36 -28.79 -6.24
CA GLU A 147 6.78 -28.81 -6.60
C GLU A 147 7.41 -27.41 -6.78
N ALA A 148 6.59 -26.37 -6.94
CA ALA A 148 7.02 -24.98 -7.07
C ALA A 148 6.87 -24.19 -5.76
N LEU A 149 6.47 -24.85 -4.67
CA LEU A 149 6.45 -24.26 -3.34
C LEU A 149 7.83 -24.42 -2.69
N PRO A 150 8.48 -23.31 -2.30
CA PRO A 150 9.67 -23.36 -1.47
C PRO A 150 9.42 -24.14 -0.17
N ALA A 151 10.45 -24.80 0.36
CA ALA A 151 10.32 -25.65 1.55
C ALA A 151 9.84 -24.89 2.81
N TRP A 152 10.05 -23.57 2.86
CA TRP A 152 9.61 -22.73 3.97
C TRP A 152 8.17 -22.23 3.82
N TYR A 153 7.57 -22.35 2.62
CA TYR A 153 6.26 -21.79 2.32
C TYR A 153 5.20 -22.51 3.18
N PRO A 154 4.31 -21.77 3.86
CA PRO A 154 3.25 -22.40 4.64
C PRO A 154 2.36 -23.21 3.70
N VAL A 155 2.31 -24.52 3.94
CA VAL A 155 1.27 -25.38 3.39
C VAL A 155 0.01 -25.14 4.18
N GLU A 156 -1.14 -25.02 3.50
CA GLU A 156 -2.44 -25.09 4.16
C GLU A 156 -2.49 -26.41 4.95
N ARG A 157 -2.24 -26.34 6.26
CA ARG A 157 -2.65 -27.41 7.14
C ARG A 157 -4.17 -27.44 7.06
N PRO A 158 -4.80 -28.63 6.96
CA PRO A 158 -6.19 -28.72 7.38
C PRO A 158 -6.22 -28.12 8.78
N ALA A 159 -6.99 -27.04 8.94
CA ALA A 159 -7.08 -26.35 10.22
C ALA A 159 -7.28 -27.42 11.30
N PRO A 160 -6.55 -27.38 12.44
CA PRO A 160 -7.05 -28.09 13.61
C PRO A 160 -8.53 -27.67 13.76
N ASP A 161 -9.42 -28.59 14.14
CA ASP A 161 -10.88 -28.37 14.29
C ASP A 161 -11.21 -27.23 15.28
N GLY A 162 -10.82 -26.02 14.92
CA GLY A 162 -11.04 -24.73 15.53
C GLY A 162 -12.09 -24.01 14.70
N PRO A 163 -12.79 -23.05 15.30
CA PRO A 163 -14.04 -22.55 14.77
C PRO A 163 -13.87 -22.00 13.36
N ARG A 164 -14.49 -22.70 12.40
CA ARG A 164 -14.71 -22.27 11.02
C ARG A 164 -15.14 -20.80 11.00
N VAL A 165 -14.37 -19.95 10.33
CA VAL A 165 -14.85 -18.65 9.85
C VAL A 165 -16.06 -18.94 8.97
N ALA A 166 -17.22 -18.54 9.46
CA ALA A 166 -18.51 -18.85 8.87
C ALA A 166 -18.67 -18.07 7.55
N ALA A 167 -19.45 -18.66 6.62
CA ALA A 167 -20.10 -17.95 5.53
C ALA A 167 -20.65 -16.59 6.00
N PRO A 168 -20.74 -15.56 5.12
CA PRO A 168 -21.13 -14.19 5.48
C PRO A 168 -22.29 -14.23 6.47
N ARG A 169 -21.95 -14.00 7.74
CA ARG A 169 -22.94 -14.03 8.81
C ARG A 169 -23.88 -12.89 8.54
N ALA A 170 -25.18 -13.17 8.62
CA ALA A 170 -26.18 -12.13 8.69
C ALA A 170 -25.71 -11.08 9.70
N ARG A 171 -25.58 -9.81 9.27
CA ARG A 171 -25.21 -8.62 10.07
C ARG A 171 -25.84 -8.70 11.47
N ALA A 172 -25.13 -9.28 12.42
CA ALA A 172 -25.60 -9.49 13.78
C ALA A 172 -24.62 -8.78 14.71
N ASP A 173 -25.18 -7.85 15.47
CA ASP A 173 -24.53 -6.90 16.38
C ASP A 173 -23.48 -5.99 15.74
N ARG A 174 -23.97 -4.97 15.02
CA ARG A 174 -23.14 -3.78 14.79
C ARG A 174 -22.77 -3.20 16.14
N SER A 175 -21.49 -2.90 16.33
CA SER A 175 -21.00 -2.15 17.48
C SER A 175 -21.82 -0.86 17.66
N ALA A 176 -21.83 -0.32 18.87
CA ALA A 176 -22.43 0.98 19.10
C ALA A 176 -21.82 2.01 18.15
N PRO A 177 -22.63 2.88 17.52
CA PRO A 177 -22.13 3.89 16.61
C PRO A 177 -21.13 4.80 17.32
N ILE A 178 -19.99 5.04 16.69
CA ILE A 178 -18.99 5.99 17.20
C ILE A 178 -19.33 7.38 16.65
N ALA A 179 -19.41 8.35 17.55
CA ALA A 179 -19.43 9.76 17.15
C ALA A 179 -18.05 10.17 16.60
N PRO A 180 -17.97 11.01 15.56
CA PRO A 180 -16.69 11.54 15.07
C PRO A 180 -15.88 12.18 16.20
N PRO A 181 -14.61 11.78 16.40
CA PRO A 181 -13.70 12.44 17.32
C PRO A 181 -13.52 13.92 16.99
N ALA A 182 -13.11 14.71 17.98
CA ALA A 182 -12.95 16.16 17.82
C ALA A 182 -11.93 16.53 16.72
N SER A 183 -10.92 15.68 16.47
CA SER A 183 -9.92 15.85 15.39
C SER A 183 -10.58 15.93 14.01
N VAL A 184 -11.57 15.08 13.75
CA VAL A 184 -12.19 14.92 12.44
C VAL A 184 -13.64 15.41 12.35
N ALA A 185 -14.23 15.82 13.47
CA ALA A 185 -15.63 16.25 13.52
C ALA A 185 -15.95 17.41 12.56
N ALA A 186 -15.00 18.33 12.34
CA ALA A 186 -15.17 19.42 11.40
C ALA A 186 -15.21 18.91 9.94
N VAL A 187 -14.41 17.91 9.60
CA VAL A 187 -14.38 17.27 8.28
C VAL A 187 -15.66 16.47 8.03
N VAL A 188 -16.06 15.64 9.00
CA VAL A 188 -17.28 14.81 8.88
C VAL A 188 -18.57 15.66 8.75
N ALA A 189 -18.55 16.90 9.25
CA ALA A 189 -19.66 17.83 9.08
C ALA A 189 -19.75 18.46 7.67
N LEU A 190 -18.74 18.27 6.82
CA LEU A 190 -18.76 18.77 5.45
C LEU A 190 -19.68 17.92 4.55
N PRO A 191 -20.27 18.49 3.50
CA PRO A 191 -21.13 17.77 2.57
C PRO A 191 -20.48 16.50 2.01
N GLY A 192 -21.14 15.34 2.16
CA GLY A 192 -20.70 14.04 1.63
C GLY A 192 -19.73 13.28 2.53
N TRP A 193 -19.04 13.95 3.45
CA TRP A 193 -18.08 13.32 4.37
C TRP A 193 -18.73 12.51 5.47
N ASP A 194 -20.02 12.73 5.76
CA ASP A 194 -20.80 11.88 6.64
C ASP A 194 -20.92 10.45 6.09
N VAL A 195 -21.09 10.30 4.77
CA VAL A 195 -21.15 8.99 4.11
C VAL A 195 -19.80 8.27 4.20
N VAL A 196 -18.70 9.01 3.98
CA VAL A 196 -17.33 8.47 4.11
C VAL A 196 -17.08 8.00 5.54
N TRP A 197 -17.41 8.81 6.54
CA TRP A 197 -17.29 8.42 7.96
C TRP A 197 -18.10 7.16 8.29
N GLN A 198 -19.35 7.06 7.82
CA GLN A 198 -20.16 5.86 8.06
C GLN A 198 -19.55 4.62 7.41
N ALA A 199 -18.94 4.75 6.23
CA ALA A 199 -18.24 3.65 5.58
C ALA A 199 -16.96 3.25 6.34
N VAL A 200 -16.16 4.23 6.78
CA VAL A 200 -14.99 4.00 7.64
C VAL A 200 -15.38 3.21 8.89
N VAL A 201 -16.40 3.67 9.64
CA VAL A 201 -16.84 2.99 10.86
C VAL A 201 -17.38 1.59 10.56
N ALA A 202 -18.10 1.40 9.46
CA ALA A 202 -18.63 0.09 9.06
C ALA A 202 -17.52 -0.91 8.71
N HIS A 203 -16.55 -0.51 7.88
CA HIS A 203 -15.42 -1.36 7.50
C HIS A 203 -14.48 -1.59 8.69
N LEU A 204 -14.31 -0.60 9.57
CA LEU A 204 -13.57 -0.78 10.81
C LEU A 204 -14.24 -1.80 11.73
N ASP A 205 -15.57 -1.82 11.84
CA ASP A 205 -16.29 -2.84 12.61
C ASP A 205 -16.13 -4.25 12.02
N ASP A 206 -15.93 -4.36 10.71
CA ASP A 206 -15.69 -5.64 10.03
C ASP A 206 -14.24 -6.13 10.22
N VAL A 207 -13.25 -5.22 10.23
CA VAL A 207 -11.81 -5.53 10.33
C VAL A 207 -11.34 -5.60 11.79
N ALA A 208 -11.65 -4.61 12.61
CA ALA A 208 -11.21 -4.47 14.00
C ALA A 208 -12.19 -5.15 14.98
N THR A 209 -12.24 -6.48 14.90
CA THR A 209 -13.06 -7.28 15.82
C THR A 209 -12.69 -7.05 17.30
N PRO A 210 -13.57 -7.38 18.26
CA PRO A 210 -13.25 -7.22 19.69
C PRO A 210 -11.97 -7.93 20.14
N GLU A 211 -11.60 -9.03 19.47
CA GLU A 211 -10.36 -9.76 19.73
C GLU A 211 -9.13 -8.97 19.24
N VAL A 212 -9.19 -8.45 18.01
CA VAL A 212 -8.13 -7.59 17.43
C VAL A 212 -7.96 -6.33 18.29
N LEU A 213 -9.05 -5.66 18.64
CA LEU A 213 -9.03 -4.48 19.51
C LEU A 213 -8.47 -4.79 20.89
N GLY A 214 -8.83 -5.94 21.48
CA GLY A 214 -8.27 -6.39 22.76
C GLY A 214 -6.76 -6.64 22.69
N GLN A 215 -6.29 -7.24 21.60
CA GLN A 215 -4.86 -7.45 21.35
C GLN A 215 -4.13 -6.11 21.20
N LEU A 216 -4.59 -5.24 20.29
CA LEU A 216 -4.01 -3.90 20.06
C LEU A 216 -3.99 -3.02 21.32
N ALA A 217 -5.03 -3.09 22.15
CA ALA A 217 -5.09 -2.36 23.41
C ALA A 217 -4.11 -2.92 24.47
N SER A 218 -3.75 -4.20 24.39
CA SER A 218 -2.79 -4.84 25.30
C SER A 218 -1.33 -4.69 24.86
N THR A 219 -1.08 -4.38 23.59
CA THR A 219 0.27 -4.18 23.03
C THR A 219 0.77 -2.75 23.32
N PRO A 220 2.01 -2.57 23.79
CA PRO A 220 2.60 -1.24 23.96
C PRO A 220 2.54 -0.41 22.66
N ALA A 221 2.29 0.89 22.76
CA ALA A 221 2.06 1.75 21.59
C ALA A 221 3.20 1.73 20.55
N GLY A 222 4.47 1.58 20.99
CA GLY A 222 5.61 1.50 20.08
C GLY A 222 5.75 0.15 19.35
N ASP A 223 5.13 -0.90 19.89
CA ASP A 223 5.23 -2.26 19.36
C ASP A 223 4.03 -2.61 18.47
N ARG A 224 2.94 -1.84 18.51
CA ARG A 224 1.71 -2.09 17.74
C ARG A 224 1.62 -1.32 16.41
N VAL A 225 2.69 -0.64 15.99
CA VAL A 225 2.66 0.23 14.79
C VAL A 225 2.23 -0.57 13.56
N GLN A 226 2.83 -1.74 13.34
CA GLN A 226 2.51 -2.58 12.18
C GLN A 226 1.07 -3.09 12.23
N GLU A 227 0.58 -3.56 13.38
CA GLU A 227 -0.78 -4.09 13.49
C GLU A 227 -1.84 -2.99 13.36
N THR A 228 -1.55 -1.76 13.80
CA THR A 228 -2.39 -0.59 13.55
C THR A 228 -2.41 -0.28 12.05
N ASP A 229 -1.23 -0.20 11.41
CA ASP A 229 -1.10 0.08 9.97
C ASP A 229 -1.87 -0.96 9.14
N ASP A 230 -1.79 -2.25 9.48
CA ASP A 230 -2.52 -3.33 8.79
C ASP A 230 -4.06 -3.12 8.86
N VAL A 231 -4.58 -2.64 10.00
CA VAL A 231 -6.02 -2.32 10.15
C VAL A 231 -6.37 -1.07 9.36
N VAL A 232 -5.53 -0.03 9.44
CA VAL A 232 -5.74 1.23 8.71
C VAL A 232 -5.77 0.97 7.21
N ASP A 233 -4.75 0.30 6.66
CA ASP A 233 -4.66 -0.06 5.25
C ASP A 233 -5.88 -0.85 4.78
N ALA A 234 -6.32 -1.86 5.55
CA ALA A 234 -7.46 -2.68 5.18
C ALA A 234 -8.78 -1.88 5.12
N VAL A 235 -9.00 -0.96 6.06
CA VAL A 235 -10.20 -0.10 6.07
C VAL A 235 -10.10 0.97 4.99
N TRP A 236 -8.93 1.59 4.82
CA TRP A 236 -8.65 2.57 3.78
C TRP A 236 -8.95 1.99 2.39
N ASP A 237 -8.39 0.82 2.08
CA ASP A 237 -8.59 0.13 0.80
C ASP A 237 -10.07 -0.15 0.54
N ALA A 238 -10.81 -0.61 1.56
CA ALA A 238 -12.23 -0.91 1.43
C ALA A 238 -13.06 0.35 1.14
N VAL A 239 -12.81 1.44 1.88
CA VAL A 239 -13.46 2.73 1.66
C VAL A 239 -13.12 3.29 0.28
N TRP A 240 -11.84 3.20 -0.12
CA TRP A 240 -11.34 3.70 -1.39
C TRP A 240 -12.01 3.00 -2.58
N GLN A 241 -12.07 1.66 -2.53
CA GLN A 241 -12.69 0.83 -3.58
C GLN A 241 -14.21 1.06 -3.68
N GLU A 242 -14.90 1.22 -2.54
CA GLU A 242 -16.36 1.35 -2.53
C GLU A 242 -16.84 2.76 -2.86
N LEU A 243 -16.18 3.79 -2.34
CA LEU A 243 -16.69 5.16 -2.41
C LEU A 243 -15.93 6.06 -3.38
N VAL A 244 -14.61 5.91 -3.49
CA VAL A 244 -13.78 6.89 -4.22
C VAL A 244 -13.48 6.45 -5.64
N LEU A 245 -12.99 5.23 -5.86
CA LEU A 245 -12.69 4.73 -7.20
C LEU A 245 -13.86 4.74 -8.19
N PRO A 246 -15.13 4.54 -7.77
CA PRO A 246 -16.28 4.65 -8.67
C PRO A 246 -16.62 6.07 -9.11
N LEU A 247 -16.04 7.11 -8.49
CA LEU A 247 -16.35 8.51 -8.81
C LEU A 247 -15.76 8.90 -10.17
N ASP A 248 -16.52 9.71 -10.89
CA ASP A 248 -15.98 10.53 -11.97
C ASP A 248 -15.34 11.81 -11.39
N GLY A 249 -14.68 12.60 -12.24
CA GLY A 249 -13.96 13.80 -11.81
C GLY A 249 -14.89 14.80 -11.14
N ARG A 250 -16.15 14.89 -11.59
CA ARG A 250 -17.16 15.72 -10.92
C ARG A 250 -17.47 15.20 -9.51
N GLY A 251 -17.64 13.90 -9.34
CA GLY A 251 -17.89 13.28 -8.04
C GLY A 251 -16.71 13.47 -7.08
N ALA A 252 -15.48 13.23 -7.55
CA ALA A 252 -14.27 13.42 -6.76
C ALA A 252 -14.12 14.87 -6.30
N VAL A 253 -14.24 15.84 -7.21
CA VAL A 253 -14.17 17.27 -6.86
C VAL A 253 -15.31 17.68 -5.92
N ALA A 254 -16.53 17.17 -6.11
CA ALA A 254 -17.66 17.50 -5.23
C ALA A 254 -17.45 17.01 -3.78
N LEU A 255 -16.74 15.90 -3.59
CA LEU A 255 -16.36 15.41 -2.26
C LEU A 255 -15.18 16.19 -1.66
N TRP A 256 -14.17 16.47 -2.49
CA TRP A 256 -12.90 17.11 -2.09
C TRP A 256 -13.04 18.62 -1.81
N GLU A 257 -13.76 19.37 -2.64
CA GLU A 257 -13.78 20.83 -2.62
C GLU A 257 -14.30 21.45 -1.30
N PRO A 258 -15.33 20.91 -0.62
CA PRO A 258 -15.71 21.39 0.70
C PRO A 258 -14.59 21.29 1.74
N TRP A 259 -13.79 20.23 1.68
CA TRP A 259 -12.65 20.03 2.58
C TRP A 259 -11.52 21.01 2.27
N ALA A 260 -11.15 21.14 1.00
CA ALA A 260 -10.10 22.08 0.56
C ALA A 260 -10.40 23.53 0.98
N ARG A 261 -11.68 23.95 0.90
CA ARG A 261 -12.11 25.27 1.38
C ARG A 261 -11.99 25.42 2.90
N ALA A 262 -12.27 24.36 3.66
CA ALA A 262 -12.29 24.41 5.11
C ALA A 262 -10.87 24.46 5.72
N THR A 263 -9.88 23.91 5.01
CA THR A 263 -8.48 23.86 5.44
C THR A 263 -7.64 25.06 4.98
N ASP A 264 -8.26 26.06 4.35
CA ASP A 264 -7.61 27.27 3.82
C ASP A 264 -6.47 26.95 2.84
N LEU A 265 -6.64 25.85 2.10
CA LEU A 265 -5.77 25.46 1.00
C LEU A 265 -6.15 26.27 -0.26
N ASP A 266 -6.02 27.60 -0.17
CA ASP A 266 -6.34 28.55 -1.24
C ASP A 266 -5.60 28.24 -2.56
N ARG A 267 -4.47 27.52 -2.49
CA ARG A 267 -3.71 27.06 -3.66
C ARG A 267 -4.40 25.95 -4.45
N ASP A 268 -5.33 25.21 -3.84
CA ASP A 268 -5.77 23.95 -4.40
C ASP A 268 -7.13 24.07 -5.09
N LEU A 269 -7.93 25.12 -4.86
CA LEU A 269 -9.23 25.27 -5.57
C LEU A 269 -9.09 25.40 -7.10
N GLU A 270 -7.96 25.90 -7.60
CA GLU A 270 -7.66 25.89 -9.04
C GLU A 270 -7.52 24.45 -9.56
N LEU A 271 -6.93 23.55 -8.77
CA LEU A 271 -6.76 22.12 -9.08
C LEU A 271 -8.09 21.46 -9.42
N GLY A 272 -9.10 21.65 -8.57
CA GLY A 272 -10.44 21.08 -8.79
C GLY A 272 -11.10 21.59 -10.08
N SER A 273 -10.80 22.82 -10.51
CA SER A 273 -11.32 23.39 -11.75
C SER A 273 -10.65 22.83 -13.01
N GLU A 274 -9.46 22.26 -12.87
CA GLU A 274 -8.69 21.63 -13.95
C GLU A 274 -9.05 20.16 -14.16
N VAL A 275 -9.77 19.54 -13.21
CA VAL A 275 -10.23 18.14 -13.32
C VAL A 275 -11.30 18.00 -14.41
N PRO A 276 -11.08 17.18 -15.46
CA PRO A 276 -12.11 16.89 -16.44
C PRO A 276 -13.28 16.16 -15.76
N PRO A 277 -14.54 16.61 -15.94
CA PRO A 277 -15.66 16.09 -15.16
C PRO A 277 -15.95 14.61 -15.42
N GLU A 278 -15.60 14.11 -16.61
CA GLU A 278 -15.76 12.71 -17.02
C GLU A 278 -14.56 11.80 -16.73
N ALA A 279 -13.43 12.36 -16.26
CA ALA A 279 -12.26 11.55 -15.92
C ALA A 279 -12.63 10.59 -14.79
N ARG A 280 -12.16 9.34 -14.84
CA ARG A 280 -12.48 8.35 -13.80
C ARG A 280 -11.31 8.19 -12.86
N ALA A 281 -11.61 8.10 -11.56
CA ALA A 281 -10.58 7.84 -10.55
C ALA A 281 -9.81 6.54 -10.82
N ALA A 282 -10.49 5.51 -11.34
CA ALA A 282 -9.88 4.24 -11.72
C ALA A 282 -8.92 4.31 -12.94
N ASP A 283 -9.00 5.38 -13.75
CA ASP A 283 -8.26 5.52 -15.02
C ASP A 283 -7.08 6.51 -14.91
N VAL A 284 -6.74 6.96 -13.70
CA VAL A 284 -5.64 7.91 -13.46
C VAL A 284 -4.29 7.25 -13.77
N GLY A 285 -3.75 7.53 -14.95
CA GLY A 285 -2.48 6.98 -15.42
C GLY A 285 -1.31 7.98 -15.46
N GLU A 286 -1.58 9.28 -15.33
CA GLU A 286 -0.54 10.31 -15.35
C GLU A 286 -0.31 10.87 -13.94
N PRO A 287 0.85 10.57 -13.31
CA PRO A 287 1.19 11.13 -12.01
C PRO A 287 1.21 12.66 -12.05
N ASN A 288 0.66 13.30 -11.02
CA ASN A 288 0.50 14.75 -10.87
C ASN A 288 -0.50 15.40 -11.84
N ALA A 289 -1.35 14.62 -12.53
CA ALA A 289 -2.51 15.18 -13.20
C ALA A 289 -3.47 15.80 -12.16
N PRO A 290 -4.31 16.79 -12.51
CA PRO A 290 -5.20 17.43 -11.55
C PRO A 290 -6.08 16.44 -10.76
N LEU A 291 -6.61 15.41 -11.43
CA LEU A 291 -7.40 14.37 -10.76
C LEU A 291 -6.54 13.51 -9.83
N ASP A 292 -5.28 13.21 -10.18
CA ASP A 292 -4.36 12.45 -9.34
C ASP A 292 -4.10 13.18 -8.01
N LEU A 293 -3.83 14.49 -8.08
CA LEU A 293 -3.59 15.32 -6.89
C LEU A 293 -4.85 15.44 -6.02
N VAL A 294 -6.04 15.63 -6.61
CA VAL A 294 -7.31 15.61 -5.86
C VAL A 294 -7.53 14.26 -5.16
N LEU A 295 -7.19 13.16 -5.82
CA LEU A 295 -7.28 11.83 -5.23
C LEU A 295 -6.23 11.60 -4.14
N GLN A 296 -5.02 12.15 -4.26
CA GLN A 296 -4.03 12.09 -3.18
C GLN A 296 -4.54 12.80 -1.92
N ASP A 297 -5.06 14.02 -2.07
CA ASP A 297 -5.67 14.76 -0.96
C ASP A 297 -6.82 13.99 -0.31
N LEU A 298 -7.73 13.43 -1.12
CA LEU A 298 -8.82 12.59 -0.60
C LEU A 298 -8.29 11.36 0.14
N GLY A 299 -7.22 10.74 -0.35
CA GLY A 299 -6.56 9.60 0.27
C GLY A 299 -6.03 9.93 1.66
N ASP A 300 -5.32 11.05 1.78
CA ASP A 300 -4.76 11.54 3.05
C ASP A 300 -5.86 11.86 4.08
N VAL A 301 -6.99 12.41 3.63
CA VAL A 301 -8.11 12.68 4.55
C VAL A 301 -8.81 11.39 4.98
N VAL A 302 -8.99 10.42 4.08
CA VAL A 302 -9.57 9.12 4.45
C VAL A 302 -8.67 8.41 5.45
N ASP A 303 -7.36 8.45 5.27
CA ASP A 303 -6.37 7.90 6.20
C ASP A 303 -6.55 8.46 7.62
N GLU A 304 -6.58 9.79 7.77
CA GLU A 304 -6.84 10.46 9.05
C GLU A 304 -8.19 10.09 9.67
N LEU A 305 -9.25 9.90 8.86
CA LEU A 305 -10.55 9.43 9.36
C LEU A 305 -10.46 8.01 9.92
N VAL A 306 -9.74 7.11 9.25
CA VAL A 306 -9.56 5.72 9.65
C VAL A 306 -8.76 5.64 10.95
N GLU A 307 -7.61 6.33 11.01
CA GLU A 307 -6.78 6.41 12.22
C GLU A 307 -7.58 6.96 13.41
N SER A 308 -8.27 8.09 13.22
CA SER A 308 -9.12 8.68 14.27
C SER A 308 -10.25 7.74 14.73
N ALA A 309 -10.85 6.97 13.82
CA ALA A 309 -11.89 6.01 14.18
C ALA A 309 -11.33 4.81 14.96
N LEU A 310 -10.15 4.32 14.58
CA LEU A 310 -9.46 3.22 15.27
C LEU A 310 -9.04 3.65 16.68
N ASP A 311 -8.46 4.83 16.84
CA ASP A 311 -8.13 5.39 18.15
C ASP A 311 -9.37 5.48 19.06
N ALA A 312 -10.50 5.97 18.52
CA ALA A 312 -11.76 6.03 19.27
C ALA A 312 -12.29 4.65 19.68
N ARG A 313 -12.06 3.60 18.88
CA ARG A 313 -12.38 2.22 19.27
C ARG A 313 -11.47 1.72 20.39
N LEU A 314 -10.16 1.95 20.27
CA LEU A 314 -9.16 1.51 21.25
C LEU A 314 -9.38 2.16 22.62
N ASP A 315 -9.71 3.46 22.64
CA ASP A 315 -10.05 4.18 23.87
C ASP A 315 -11.28 3.60 24.58
N GLY A 316 -12.21 3.00 23.83
CA GLY A 316 -13.40 2.35 24.36
C GLY A 316 -13.20 0.94 24.95
N VAL A 317 -11.99 0.35 24.79
CA VAL A 317 -11.66 -1.00 25.30
C VAL A 317 -11.17 -0.95 26.76
N GLY A 318 -10.67 0.20 27.23
CA GLY A 318 -10.12 0.40 28.58
C GLY A 318 -11.17 0.69 29.65
#